data_AF-A0A2D3WHM4-F1
#
_entry.id   AF-A0A2D3WHM4-F1
#
_cell.length_a   1.000
_cell.length_b   1.000
_cell.length_c   1.000
_cell.angle_alpha   90.00
_cell.angle_beta   90.00
_cell.angle_gamma   90.00
#
_symmetry.space_group_name_H-M   'P 1'
#
loop_
_entity.id
_entity.type
_entity.pdbx_description
1 polymer ?
#
loop_
_entity_poly.entity_id
_entity_poly.type
_entity_poly.pdbx_seq_one_letter_code
_entity_poly.pdbx_strand_id
1 'polypeptide(L)'
;PKNIEDIPLTIAVSAFMISEMKTAFEIGFLLYLPFLVIDMVVSSVLMAMGMMMLPPAMISLPFKLLIFVLVDGWNLLVGKMVESFH
;
A
#
# COMPACT_ATOMS: atom_id res chain seq x y z
N PRO A 1 -36.40 0.19 3.08
CA PRO A 1 -36.35 1.55 2.49
C PRO A 1 -36.75 1.52 1.01
N LYS A 2 -37.67 2.40 0.59
CA LYS A 2 -38.09 2.49 -0.82
C LYS A 2 -37.31 3.58 -1.57
N ASN A 3 -36.79 4.58 -0.85
CA ASN A 3 -35.93 5.64 -1.38
C ASN A 3 -34.60 5.74 -0.61
N ILE A 4 -33.56 6.25 -1.27
CA ILE A 4 -32.19 6.42 -0.70
C ILE A 4 -32.21 7.37 0.52
N GLU A 5 -33.14 8.32 0.53
CA GLU A 5 -33.37 9.30 1.59
C GLU A 5 -33.94 8.69 2.89
N ASP A 6 -34.50 7.49 2.82
CA ASP A 6 -35.06 6.79 4.00
C ASP A 6 -33.97 6.13 4.86
N ILE A 7 -32.69 6.17 4.44
CA ILE A 7 -31.59 5.53 5.16
C ILE A 7 -31.09 6.50 6.24
N PRO A 8 -31.17 6.14 7.55
CA PRO A 8 -30.62 6.97 8.61
C PRO A 8 -29.14 7.25 8.38
N LEU A 9 -28.73 8.50 8.55
CA LEU A 9 -27.34 8.95 8.35
C LEU A 9 -26.34 8.09 9.13
N THR A 10 -26.68 7.65 10.33
CA THR A 10 -25.85 6.77 11.16
C THR A 10 -25.52 5.43 10.47
N ILE A 11 -26.48 4.87 9.73
CA ILE A 11 -26.30 3.62 8.99
C ILE A 11 -25.48 3.87 7.72
N ALA A 12 -25.79 4.95 6.99
CA ALA A 12 -25.07 5.32 5.78
C ALA A 12 -23.58 5.63 6.05
N VAL A 13 -23.28 6.41 7.09
CA VAL A 13 -21.91 6.74 7.50
C VAL A 13 -21.13 5.50 7.93
N SER A 14 -21.74 4.61 8.71
CA SER A 14 -21.09 3.37 9.13
C SER A 14 -20.79 2.45 7.94
N ALA A 15 -21.74 2.33 7.00
CA ALA A 15 -21.54 1.56 5.77
C ALA A 15 -20.43 2.15 4.89
N PHE A 16 -20.40 3.47 4.74
CA PHE A 16 -19.36 4.18 3.99
C PHE A 16 -17.97 3.99 4.63
N MET A 17 -17.84 4.11 5.94
CA MET A 17 -16.54 3.89 6.59
C MET A 17 -16.00 2.47 6.36
N ILE A 18 -16.88 1.46 6.36
CA ILE A 18 -16.48 0.08 6.08
C ILE A 18 -16.05 -0.08 4.62
N SER A 19 -16.77 0.53 3.67
CA SER A 19 -16.37 0.47 2.25
C SER A 19 -15.04 1.18 2.01
N GLU A 20 -14.83 2.37 2.58
CA GLU A 20 -13.58 3.11 2.44
C GLU A 20 -12.39 2.39 3.07
N MET A 21 -12.56 1.78 4.25
CA MET A 21 -11.49 0.96 4.84
C MET A 21 -11.10 -0.19 3.92
N LYS A 22 -12.08 -0.89 3.33
CA LYS A 22 -11.79 -1.98 2.39
C LYS A 22 -11.00 -1.48 1.19
N THR A 23 -11.45 -0.39 0.55
CA THR A 23 -10.76 0.23 -0.58
C THR A 23 -9.33 0.66 -0.20
N ALA A 24 -9.15 1.28 0.96
CA ALA A 24 -7.84 1.70 1.46
C ALA A 24 -6.90 0.50 1.71
N PHE A 25 -7.41 -0.61 2.22
CA PHE A 25 -6.62 -1.84 2.38
C PHE A 25 -6.19 -2.44 1.04
N GLU A 26 -7.09 -2.46 0.05
CA GLU A 26 -6.76 -2.96 -1.30
C GLU A 26 -5.67 -2.10 -1.97
N ILE A 27 -5.82 -0.77 -1.91
CA ILE A 27 -4.82 0.18 -2.41
C ILE A 27 -3.49 0.00 -1.67
N GLY A 28 -3.51 -0.02 -0.34
CA GLY A 28 -2.31 -0.20 0.49
C GLY A 28 -1.59 -1.52 0.22
N PHE A 29 -2.33 -2.61 0.02
CA PHE A 29 -1.76 -3.91 -0.31
C PHE A 29 -1.06 -3.89 -1.67
N LEU A 30 -1.70 -3.35 -2.70
CA LEU A 30 -1.12 -3.26 -4.05
C LEU A 30 0.14 -2.39 -4.07
N LEU A 31 0.16 -1.29 -3.31
CA LEU A 31 1.32 -0.43 -3.15
C LEU A 31 2.47 -1.11 -2.39
N TYR A 32 2.15 -2.01 -1.45
CA TYR A 32 3.16 -2.70 -0.64
C TYR A 32 3.86 -3.86 -1.39
N LEU A 33 3.18 -4.50 -2.35
CA LEU A 33 3.71 -5.62 -3.14
C LEU A 33 5.11 -5.39 -3.75
N PRO A 34 5.40 -4.28 -4.47
CA PRO A 34 6.74 -4.07 -5.04
C PRO A 34 7.82 -3.99 -3.96
N PHE A 35 7.54 -3.40 -2.80
CA PHE A 35 8.49 -3.33 -1.69
C PHE A 35 8.73 -4.69 -1.04
N LEU A 36 7.69 -5.51 -0.96
CA LEU A 36 7.78 -6.90 -0.47
C LEU A 36 8.70 -7.74 -1.37
N VAL A 37 8.58 -7.59 -2.70
CA VAL A 37 9.48 -8.26 -3.66
C VAL A 37 10.93 -7.85 -3.43
N ILE A 38 11.21 -6.55 -3.22
CA ILE A 38 12.56 -6.06 -2.93
C ILE A 38 13.11 -6.71 -1.66
N ASP A 39 12.32 -6.79 -0.58
CA ASP A 39 12.76 -7.41 0.67
C ASP A 39 13.12 -8.89 0.49
N MET A 40 12.28 -9.65 -0.23
CA MET A 40 12.55 -11.06 -0.50
C MET A 40 13.80 -11.26 -1.35
N VAL A 41 13.98 -10.46 -2.40
CA VAL A 41 15.17 -10.52 -3.27
C VAL A 41 16.43 -10.18 -2.47
N VAL A 42 16.44 -9.05 -1.75
CA VAL A 42 17.58 -8.63 -0.93
C VAL A 42 17.93 -9.68 0.13
N SER A 43 16.92 -10.22 0.82
CA SER A 43 17.11 -11.29 1.81
C SER A 43 17.74 -12.54 1.19
N SER A 44 17.24 -13.00 0.04
CA SER A 44 17.81 -14.18 -0.64
C SER A 44 19.26 -13.99 -1.08
N VAL A 45 19.64 -12.79 -1.55
CA VAL A 45 21.01 -12.46 -1.96
C VAL A 45 21.93 -12.41 -0.74
N LEU A 46 21.50 -11.76 0.35
CA LEU A 46 22.28 -11.69 1.59
C LEU A 46 22.52 -13.09 2.20
N MET A 47 21.49 -13.93 2.20
CA MET A 47 21.60 -15.34 2.63
C MET A 47 22.57 -16.12 1.75
N ALA A 48 22.53 -15.93 0.43
CA ALA A 48 23.47 -16.57 -0.50
C ALA A 48 24.93 -16.13 -0.29
N MET A 49 25.14 -14.88 0.15
CA MET A 49 26.47 -14.36 0.52
C MET A 49 26.97 -14.82 1.91
N GLY A 50 26.15 -15.58 2.66
CA GLY A 50 26.48 -16.00 4.02
C GLY A 50 26.37 -14.91 5.09
N MET A 51 25.81 -13.75 4.76
CA MET A 51 25.68 -12.61 5.67
C MET A 51 24.39 -12.70 6.50
N MET A 52 24.39 -13.63 7.46
CA MET A 52 23.22 -13.91 8.33
C MET A 52 22.98 -12.85 9.42
N MET A 53 24.01 -12.07 9.78
CA MET A 53 23.94 -11.14 10.91
C MET A 53 23.56 -9.71 10.54
N LEU A 54 23.54 -9.38 9.24
CA LEU A 54 23.10 -8.08 8.77
C LEU A 54 21.58 -8.12 8.54
N PRO A 55 20.79 -7.23 9.18
CA PRO A 55 19.36 -7.19 8.96
C PRO A 55 19.05 -6.85 7.48
N PRO A 56 18.37 -7.73 6.71
CA PRO A 56 18.08 -7.47 5.31
C PRO A 56 17.31 -6.17 5.07
N ALA A 57 16.48 -5.76 6.04
CA ALA A 57 15.70 -4.53 5.99
C ALA A 57 16.56 -3.25 5.89
N MET A 58 17.75 -3.23 6.49
CA MET A 58 18.66 -2.07 6.41
C MET A 58 19.25 -1.93 5.00
N ILE A 59 19.53 -3.06 4.36
CA ILE A 59 20.06 -3.08 3.00
C ILE A 59 18.96 -2.81 1.98
N SER A 60 17.73 -3.29 2.20
CA SER A 60 16.62 -3.09 1.28
C SER A 60 16.08 -1.65 1.28
N LEU A 61 16.18 -0.92 2.40
CA LEU A 61 15.70 0.45 2.55
C LEU A 61 16.15 1.42 1.43
N PRO A 62 17.46 1.57 1.12
CA PRO A 62 17.91 2.44 0.04
C PRO A 62 17.37 2.02 -1.34
N PHE A 63 17.23 0.71 -1.61
CA PHE A 63 16.64 0.22 -2.87
C PHE A 63 15.15 0.56 -2.97
N LYS A 64 14.40 0.43 -1.87
CA LYS A 64 12.98 0.83 -1.82
C LYS A 64 12.83 2.31 -2.14
N LEU A 65 13.64 3.17 -1.52
CA LEU A 65 13.62 4.61 -1.75
C LEU A 65 13.99 4.96 -3.19
N LEU A 66 15.02 4.31 -3.75
CA LEU A 66 15.41 4.52 -5.15
C LEU A 66 14.27 4.16 -6.11
N ILE A 67 13.69 2.97 -5.99
CA ILE A 67 12.58 2.55 -6.86
C ILE A 67 11.39 3.49 -6.69
N PHE A 68 11.04 3.84 -5.46
CA PHE A 68 9.92 4.73 -5.18
C PHE A 68 10.09 6.11 -5.82
N VAL A 69 11.30 6.67 -5.81
CA VAL A 69 11.59 7.94 -6.50
C VAL A 69 11.62 7.76 -8.02
N LEU A 70 12.20 6.67 -8.52
CA LEU A 70 12.33 6.40 -9.96
C LEU A 70 10.98 6.23 -10.66
N VAL A 71 10.00 5.63 -9.98
CA VAL A 71 8.64 5.46 -10.53
C VAL A 71 7.74 6.66 -10.26
N ASP A 72 8.28 7.75 -9.71
CA ASP A 72 7.51 8.92 -9.28
C ASP A 72 6.36 8.53 -8.33
N GLY A 73 6.70 7.73 -7.31
CA GLY A 73 5.75 7.08 -6.41
C GLY A 73 4.83 8.05 -5.67
N TRP A 74 5.29 9.27 -5.38
CA TRP A 74 4.44 10.31 -4.78
C TRP A 74 3.29 10.72 -5.70
N ASN A 75 3.54 10.91 -7.00
CA ASN A 75 2.48 11.25 -7.95
C ASN A 75 1.54 10.07 -8.19
N LEU A 76 2.05 8.83 -8.21
CA LEU A 76 1.20 7.64 -8.29
C LEU A 76 0.28 7.50 -7.06
N LEU A 77 0.81 7.74 -5.85
CA LEU A 77 0.01 7.69 -4.62
C LEU A 77 -1.08 8.75 -4.59
N VAL A 78 -0.72 10.01 -4.85
CA VAL A 78 -1.66 11.13 -4.83
C VAL A 78 -2.68 11.01 -5.96
N GLY A 79 -2.24 10.64 -7.16
CA GLY A 79 -3.12 10.42 -8.31
C GLY A 79 -4.16 9.33 -8.04
N LYS A 80 -3.75 8.20 -7.45
CA LYS A 80 -4.67 7.10 -7.09
C LYS A 80 -5.66 7.49 -5.99
N MET A 81 -5.24 8.31 -5.03
CA MET A 81 -6.15 8.85 -4.02
C MET A 81 -7.19 9.78 -4.65
N VAL A 82 -6.79 10.69 -5.55
CA VAL A 82 -7.71 11.62 -6.21
C VAL A 82 -8.70 10.87 -7.13
N GLU A 83 -8.23 9.87 -7.89
CA GLU A 83 -9.09 9.02 -8.71
C GLU A 83 -10.12 8.22 -7.88
N SER A 84 -9.79 7.85 -6.63
CA SER A 84 -10.66 7.04 -5.77
C SER A 84 -11.89 7.79 -5.23
N PHE A 85 -11.88 9.13 -5.25
CA PHE A 85 -13.00 9.95 -4.73
C PHE A 85 -14.02 10.33 -5.81
N HIS A 86 -13.79 9.95 -7.07
CA HIS A 86 -14.66 10.20 -8.21
C HIS A 86 -15.40 8.93 -8.63
#